data_AF-A0A0A8UY12-F1
#
_entry.id   AF-A0A0A8UY12-F1
#
_cell.length_a   1.000
_cell.length_b   1.000
_cell.length_c   1.000
_cell.angle_alpha   90.00
_cell.angle_beta   90.00
_cell.angle_gamma   90.00
#
_symmetry.space_group_name_H-M   'P 1'
#
loop_
_entity.id
_entity.type
_entity.pdbx_description
1 polymer ?
#
loop_
_entity_poly.entity_id
_entity_poly.type
_entity_poly.pdbx_seq_one_letter_code
_entity_poly.pdbx_strand_id
1 'polypeptide(L)'
;MIEDGDNTGARTKLQELNAKNLQIGTLKDMLAVTKGEKHMYNQQGERVSSFTEADFIVPSDKQLVKEGNEFYLLDQGKSLNDSNRDTAKQDFLRAQSEMTSVKNLIDSNRTIETSEVDKKIANIAQKIEHLQQQKSFAEKNTMGTISDTHDSDKGLDLSSLASQQDKTQTETQDDLATYKH
;
A
#
# COMPACT_ATOMS: atom_id res chain seq x y z
N MET A 1 20.19 5.92 28.34
CA MET A 1 20.96 5.12 27.38
C MET A 1 20.03 4.01 26.93
N ILE A 2 19.51 4.08 25.71
CA ILE A 2 18.55 3.11 25.18
C ILE A 2 19.35 2.05 24.39
N GLU A 3 18.98 0.80 24.60
CA GLU A 3 19.51 -0.40 23.96
C GLU A 3 19.27 -0.40 22.44
N ASP A 4 20.08 0.35 21.69
CA ASP A 4 20.07 0.29 20.22
C ASP A 4 21.03 -0.79 19.66
N GLY A 5 21.83 -1.42 20.52
CA GLY A 5 22.93 -2.32 20.13
C GLY A 5 22.54 -3.73 19.66
N ASP A 6 21.35 -4.23 20.02
CA ASP A 6 20.89 -5.58 19.63
C ASP A 6 19.66 -5.58 18.71
N ASN A 7 19.03 -4.42 18.48
CA ASN A 7 17.82 -4.34 17.64
C ASN A 7 18.10 -4.68 16.17
N THR A 8 19.26 -4.28 15.64
CA THR A 8 19.66 -4.61 14.26
C THR A 8 19.99 -6.09 14.12
N GLY A 9 20.72 -6.67 15.08
CA GLY A 9 21.08 -8.09 15.07
C GLY A 9 19.86 -9.01 15.23
N ALA A 10 18.94 -8.65 16.13
CA ALA A 10 17.66 -9.36 16.29
C ALA A 10 16.80 -9.30 15.01
N ARG A 11 16.75 -8.14 14.33
CA ARG A 11 16.05 -8.00 13.04
C ARG A 11 16.63 -8.90 11.95
N THR A 12 17.96 -8.94 11.80
CA THR A 12 18.60 -9.83 10.82
C THR A 12 18.29 -11.29 11.11
N LYS A 13 18.38 -11.73 12.38
CA LYS A 13 18.02 -13.11 12.76
C LYS A 13 16.56 -13.44 12.49
N LEU A 14 15.63 -12.52 12.73
CA LEU A 14 14.22 -12.70 12.39
C LEU A 14 14.00 -12.84 10.88
N GLN A 15 14.69 -12.04 10.06
CA GLN A 15 14.63 -12.16 8.60
C GLN A 15 15.14 -13.53 8.12
N GLU A 16 16.26 -14.01 8.67
CA GLU A 16 16.80 -15.33 8.35
C GLU A 16 15.82 -16.45 8.74
N LEU A 17 15.20 -16.36 9.92
CA LEU A 17 14.23 -17.33 10.39
C LEU A 17 12.98 -17.35 9.50
N ASN A 18 12.48 -16.18 9.09
CA ASN A 18 11.38 -16.07 8.15
C ASN A 18 11.73 -16.67 6.78
N ALA A 19 12.94 -16.40 6.26
CA ALA A 19 13.41 -16.99 5.00
C ALA A 19 13.47 -18.52 5.08
N LYS A 20 13.99 -19.08 6.18
CA LYS A 20 14.00 -20.54 6.41
C LYS A 20 12.59 -21.12 6.52
N ASN A 21 11.68 -20.45 7.21
CA ASN A 21 10.29 -20.88 7.31
C ASN A 21 9.59 -20.91 5.95
N LEU A 22 9.85 -19.92 5.09
CA LEU A 22 9.35 -19.90 3.72
C LEU A 22 9.89 -21.08 2.90
N GLN A 23 11.19 -21.37 2.99
CA GLN A 23 11.80 -22.53 2.33
C GLN A 23 11.18 -23.85 2.80
N ILE A 24 10.93 -24.01 4.11
CA ILE A 24 10.24 -25.18 4.67
C ILE A 24 8.84 -25.30 4.08
N GLY A 25 8.09 -24.20 3.96
CA GLY A 25 6.79 -24.19 3.30
C GLY A 25 6.85 -24.69 1.86
N THR A 26 7.78 -24.15 1.07
CA THR A 26 7.97 -24.59 -0.33
C THR A 26 8.34 -26.07 -0.43
N LEU A 27 9.24 -26.57 0.44
CA LEU A 27 9.63 -27.98 0.46
C LEU A 27 8.47 -28.90 0.84
N LYS A 28 7.60 -28.47 1.78
CA LYS A 28 6.40 -29.22 2.14
C LYS A 28 5.43 -29.31 0.95
N ASP A 29 5.23 -28.22 0.23
CA ASP A 29 4.40 -28.22 -0.98
C ASP A 29 5.02 -29.08 -2.08
N MET A 30 6.34 -29.02 -2.27
CA MET A 30 7.05 -29.89 -3.19
C MET A 30 6.84 -31.37 -2.89
N LEU A 31 6.94 -31.72 -1.60
CA LEU A 31 6.71 -33.09 -1.14
C LEU A 31 5.25 -33.52 -1.35
N ALA A 32 4.28 -32.66 -1.02
CA ALA A 32 2.86 -32.96 -1.18
C ALA A 32 2.47 -33.20 -2.64
N VAL A 33 3.00 -32.37 -3.56
CA VAL A 33 2.80 -32.56 -5.01
C VAL A 33 3.46 -33.86 -5.49
N THR A 34 4.67 -34.17 -5.03
CA THR A 34 5.39 -35.41 -5.40
C THR A 34 4.64 -36.65 -4.93
N LYS A 35 3.95 -36.57 -3.79
CA LYS A 35 3.07 -37.63 -3.26
C LYS A 35 1.70 -37.69 -3.94
N GLY A 36 1.36 -36.71 -4.78
CA GLY A 36 0.04 -36.59 -5.41
C GLY A 36 -1.06 -36.03 -4.51
N GLU A 37 -0.72 -35.50 -3.33
CA GLU A 37 -1.66 -34.87 -2.38
C GLU A 37 -2.07 -33.45 -2.81
N LYS A 38 -1.25 -32.82 -3.67
CA LYS A 38 -1.50 -31.50 -4.25
C LYS A 38 -1.19 -31.49 -5.75
N HIS A 39 -1.76 -30.53 -6.46
CA HIS A 39 -1.54 -30.28 -7.89
C HIS A 39 -1.15 -28.83 -8.12
N MET A 40 -0.29 -28.61 -9.11
CA MET A 40 0.18 -27.29 -9.47
C MET A 40 -0.60 -26.75 -10.65
N TYR A 41 -0.92 -25.45 -10.59
CA TYR A 41 -1.64 -24.72 -11.63
C TYR A 41 -0.92 -23.40 -11.94
N ASN A 42 -0.95 -22.99 -13.21
CA ASN A 42 -0.42 -21.69 -13.65
C ASN A 42 -1.50 -20.57 -13.61
N GLN A 43 -1.15 -19.34 -14.00
CA GLN A 43 -2.09 -18.21 -14.13
C GLN A 43 -3.20 -18.41 -15.17
N GLN A 44 -3.08 -19.42 -16.03
CA GLN A 44 -4.09 -19.78 -17.01
C GLN A 44 -5.09 -20.79 -16.44
N GLY A 45 -4.87 -21.29 -15.20
CA GLY A 45 -5.70 -22.31 -14.59
C GLY A 45 -5.41 -23.71 -15.13
N GLU A 46 -4.27 -23.90 -15.80
CA GLU A 46 -3.86 -25.17 -16.38
C GLU A 46 -2.92 -25.92 -15.43
N ARG A 47 -3.00 -27.26 -15.43
CA ARG A 47 -2.09 -28.08 -14.63
C ARG A 47 -0.68 -28.03 -15.20
N VAL A 48 0.30 -27.76 -14.35
CA VAL A 48 1.72 -27.76 -14.69
C VAL A 48 2.48 -28.80 -13.87
N SER A 49 3.63 -29.23 -14.39
CA SER A 49 4.51 -30.20 -13.72
C SER A 49 5.77 -29.56 -13.13
N SER A 50 6.04 -28.30 -13.47
CA SER A 50 7.17 -27.53 -12.93
C SER A 50 6.73 -26.55 -11.85
N PHE A 51 7.44 -26.54 -10.73
CA PHE A 51 7.28 -25.53 -9.68
C PHE A 51 7.61 -24.11 -10.14
N THR A 52 8.45 -23.97 -11.17
CA THR A 52 8.82 -22.65 -11.70
C THR A 52 7.68 -21.97 -12.44
N GLU A 53 6.77 -22.78 -12.98
CA GLU A 53 5.58 -22.37 -13.75
C GLU A 53 4.30 -22.35 -12.90
N ALA A 54 4.39 -22.80 -11.65
CA ALA A 54 3.27 -22.92 -10.75
C ALA A 54 2.97 -21.59 -10.04
N ASP A 55 1.76 -21.08 -10.25
CA ASP A 55 1.23 -19.92 -9.54
C ASP A 55 0.36 -20.32 -8.35
N PHE A 56 -0.30 -21.48 -8.46
CA PHE A 56 -1.17 -22.04 -7.43
C PHE A 56 -0.81 -23.50 -7.14
N ILE A 57 -0.90 -23.90 -5.88
CA ILE A 57 -0.73 -25.27 -5.41
C ILE A 57 -2.02 -25.66 -4.67
N VAL A 58 -2.80 -26.53 -5.29
CA VAL A 58 -4.18 -26.85 -4.88
C VAL A 58 -4.23 -28.28 -4.34
N PRO A 59 -4.93 -28.55 -3.22
CA PRO A 59 -5.20 -29.91 -2.74
C PRO A 59 -5.81 -30.83 -3.80
N SER A 60 -5.47 -32.12 -3.80
CA SER A 60 -5.89 -33.08 -4.83
C SER A 60 -7.40 -33.38 -4.84
N ASP A 61 -8.09 -33.11 -3.73
CA ASP A 61 -9.55 -33.18 -3.62
C ASP A 61 -10.27 -31.97 -4.25
N LYS A 62 -9.50 -30.97 -4.70
CA LYS A 62 -9.98 -29.75 -5.33
C LYS A 62 -9.35 -29.54 -6.70
N GLN A 63 -10.00 -28.71 -7.49
CA GLN A 63 -9.54 -28.27 -8.79
C GLN A 63 -9.77 -26.78 -8.97
N LEU A 64 -8.84 -26.16 -9.70
CA LEU A 64 -8.94 -24.79 -10.14
C LEU A 64 -9.52 -24.75 -11.56
N VAL A 65 -10.51 -23.91 -11.77
CA VAL A 65 -11.10 -23.62 -13.09
C VAL A 65 -10.99 -22.11 -13.33
N LYS A 66 -10.57 -21.73 -14.53
CA LYS A 66 -10.51 -20.33 -14.95
C LYS A 66 -11.55 -20.08 -16.05
N GLU A 67 -12.39 -19.07 -15.88
CA GLU A 67 -13.25 -18.54 -16.94
C GLU A 67 -13.03 -17.03 -17.10
N GLY A 68 -12.58 -16.61 -18.28
CA GLY A 68 -12.19 -15.22 -18.52
C GLY A 68 -11.05 -14.79 -17.59
N ASN A 69 -11.30 -13.80 -16.75
CA ASN A 69 -10.34 -13.28 -15.77
C ASN A 69 -10.58 -13.79 -14.34
N GLU A 70 -11.55 -14.68 -14.14
CA GLU A 70 -11.92 -15.17 -12.82
C GLU A 70 -11.46 -16.61 -12.60
N PHE A 71 -11.09 -16.90 -11.35
CA PHE A 71 -10.75 -18.23 -10.88
C PHE A 71 -11.82 -18.77 -9.93
N TYR A 72 -12.08 -20.06 -10.04
CA TYR A 72 -13.10 -20.77 -9.29
C TYR A 72 -12.47 -22.03 -8.70
N LEU A 73 -12.70 -22.26 -7.41
CA LEU A 73 -12.24 -23.45 -6.72
C LEU A 73 -13.42 -24.41 -6.54
N LEU A 74 -13.29 -25.62 -7.05
CA LEU A 74 -14.33 -26.65 -7.02
C LEU A 74 -13.76 -27.93 -6.43
N ASP A 75 -14.62 -28.80 -5.92
CA ASP A 75 -14.20 -30.17 -5.61
C ASP A 75 -13.87 -30.91 -6.91
N GLN A 76 -12.90 -31.83 -6.83
CA GLN A 76 -12.41 -32.61 -7.95
C GLN A 76 -13.57 -33.36 -8.64
N GLY A 77 -13.69 -33.21 -9.96
CA GLY A 77 -14.72 -33.85 -10.78
C GLY A 77 -16.06 -33.09 -10.87
N LYS A 78 -16.26 -32.00 -10.13
CA LYS A 78 -17.43 -31.12 -10.31
C LYS A 78 -17.22 -30.14 -11.46
N SER A 79 -18.28 -29.83 -12.20
CA SER A 79 -18.26 -28.77 -13.21
C SER A 79 -18.76 -27.44 -12.63
N LEU A 80 -18.24 -26.34 -13.17
CA LEU A 80 -18.74 -25.01 -12.88
C LEU A 80 -20.13 -24.83 -13.54
N ASN A 81 -21.09 -24.30 -12.80
CA ASN A 81 -22.42 -23.97 -13.28
C ASN A 81 -22.97 -22.74 -12.53
N ASP A 82 -24.08 -22.18 -13.00
CA ASP A 82 -24.62 -20.93 -12.44
C ASP A 82 -25.02 -21.06 -10.96
N SER A 83 -25.40 -22.25 -10.50
CA SER A 83 -25.77 -22.47 -9.10
C SER A 83 -24.58 -22.50 -8.15
N ASN A 84 -23.38 -22.89 -8.61
CA ASN A 84 -22.19 -23.01 -7.76
C ASN A 84 -21.14 -21.93 -8.03
N ARG A 85 -21.31 -21.11 -9.07
CA ARG A 85 -20.35 -20.08 -9.51
C ARG A 85 -19.92 -19.15 -8.38
N ASP A 86 -20.87 -18.56 -7.66
CA ASP A 86 -20.58 -17.60 -6.59
C ASP A 86 -19.85 -18.26 -5.42
N THR A 87 -20.27 -19.47 -5.03
CA THR A 87 -19.63 -20.22 -3.94
C THR A 87 -18.21 -20.60 -4.33
N ALA A 88 -18.00 -21.12 -5.54
CA ALA A 88 -16.68 -21.52 -6.04
C ALA A 88 -15.71 -20.33 -6.15
N LYS A 89 -16.23 -19.14 -6.50
CA LYS A 89 -15.44 -17.90 -6.50
C LYS A 89 -15.04 -17.49 -5.08
N GLN A 90 -15.98 -17.51 -4.14
CA GLN A 90 -15.67 -17.20 -2.73
C GLN A 90 -14.70 -18.22 -2.11
N ASP A 91 -14.84 -19.49 -2.46
CA ASP A 91 -13.92 -20.56 -2.03
C ASP A 91 -12.52 -20.32 -2.55
N PHE A 92 -12.38 -19.92 -3.83
CA PHE A 92 -11.10 -19.51 -4.38
C PHE A 92 -10.50 -18.33 -3.60
N LEU A 93 -11.25 -17.24 -3.41
CA LEU A 93 -10.77 -16.04 -2.73
C LEU A 93 -10.31 -16.31 -1.29
N ARG A 94 -11.06 -17.15 -0.57
CA ARG A 94 -10.72 -17.56 0.80
C ARG A 94 -9.46 -18.41 0.86
N ALA A 95 -9.28 -19.33 -0.09
CA ALA A 95 -8.12 -20.22 -0.14
C ALA A 95 -6.92 -19.61 -0.89
N GLN A 96 -7.08 -18.45 -1.54
CA GLN A 96 -6.09 -17.88 -2.46
C GLN A 96 -4.74 -17.67 -1.78
N SER A 97 -4.72 -17.10 -0.57
CA SER A 97 -3.49 -16.83 0.18
C SER A 97 -2.71 -18.10 0.51
N GLU A 98 -3.41 -19.19 0.81
CA GLU A 98 -2.81 -20.49 1.15
C GLU A 98 -2.40 -21.30 -0.08
N MET A 99 -3.12 -21.14 -1.20
CA MET A 99 -2.82 -21.83 -2.45
C MET A 99 -1.78 -21.12 -3.31
N THR A 100 -1.57 -19.81 -3.13
CA THR A 100 -0.56 -19.07 -3.89
C THR A 100 0.82 -19.66 -3.60
N SER A 101 1.59 -19.94 -4.65
CA SER A 101 2.93 -20.50 -4.48
C SER A 101 3.80 -19.55 -3.64
N VAL A 102 4.64 -20.10 -2.77
CA VAL A 102 5.49 -19.31 -1.86
C VAL A 102 6.31 -18.27 -2.61
N LYS A 103 6.77 -18.58 -3.83
CA LYS A 103 7.46 -17.64 -4.72
C LYS A 103 6.60 -16.41 -5.02
N ASN A 104 5.37 -16.62 -5.49
CA ASN A 104 4.44 -15.53 -5.80
C ASN A 104 4.04 -14.75 -4.55
N LEU A 105 3.95 -15.42 -3.39
CA LEU A 105 3.67 -14.75 -2.11
C LEU A 105 4.81 -13.81 -1.71
N ILE A 106 6.08 -14.23 -1.90
CA ILE A 106 7.25 -13.38 -1.65
C ILE A 106 7.29 -12.20 -2.62
N ASP A 107 7.11 -12.45 -3.92
CA ASP A 107 7.16 -11.41 -4.95
C ASP A 107 6.04 -10.38 -4.75
N SER A 108 4.83 -10.84 -4.38
CA SER A 108 3.69 -9.97 -4.04
C SER A 108 3.96 -9.15 -2.79
N ASN A 109 4.41 -9.77 -1.70
CA ASN A 109 4.72 -9.05 -0.45
C ASN A 109 5.84 -8.01 -0.66
N ARG A 110 6.89 -8.37 -1.40
CA ARG A 110 7.97 -7.44 -1.73
C ARG A 110 7.46 -6.23 -2.52
N THR A 111 6.56 -6.46 -3.47
CA THR A 111 5.95 -5.39 -4.27
C THR A 111 5.10 -4.47 -3.41
N ILE A 112 4.26 -5.04 -2.53
CA ILE A 112 3.42 -4.28 -1.59
C ILE A 112 4.30 -3.44 -0.65
N GLU A 113 5.28 -4.06 0.01
CA GLU A 113 6.19 -3.38 0.93
C GLU A 113 6.96 -2.25 0.25
N THR A 114 7.48 -2.48 -0.96
CA THR A 114 8.19 -1.44 -1.72
C THR A 114 7.24 -0.27 -2.05
N SER A 115 6.03 -0.57 -2.50
CA SER A 115 5.03 0.47 -2.82
C SER A 115 4.61 1.30 -1.60
N GLU A 116 4.55 0.70 -0.41
CA GLU A 116 4.28 1.41 0.84
C GLU A 116 5.45 2.27 1.28
N VAL A 117 6.68 1.78 1.13
CA VAL A 117 7.89 2.55 1.40
C VAL A 117 7.98 3.75 0.47
N ASP A 118 7.69 3.59 -0.83
CA ASP A 118 7.67 4.69 -1.79
C ASP A 118 6.65 5.76 -1.42
N LYS A 119 5.44 5.35 -0.99
CA LYS A 119 4.42 6.29 -0.48
C LYS A 119 4.91 7.06 0.75
N LYS A 120 5.59 6.39 1.69
CA LYS A 120 6.16 7.05 2.88
C LYS A 120 7.27 8.03 2.51
N ILE A 121 8.15 7.66 1.57
CA ILE A 121 9.20 8.56 1.06
C ILE A 121 8.57 9.79 0.41
N ALA A 122 7.57 9.61 -0.46
CA ALA A 122 6.87 10.72 -1.11
C ALA A 122 6.20 11.65 -0.08
N ASN A 123 5.53 11.09 0.93
CA ASN A 123 4.89 11.88 1.99
C ASN A 123 5.92 12.66 2.82
N ILE A 124 7.05 12.03 3.17
CA ILE A 124 8.14 12.70 3.90
C ILE A 124 8.74 13.83 3.04
N ALA A 125 8.98 13.58 1.74
CA ALA A 125 9.49 14.59 0.83
C ALA A 125 8.56 15.81 0.75
N GLN A 126 7.24 15.58 0.63
CA GLN A 126 6.24 16.65 0.67
C GLN A 126 6.25 17.41 2.00
N LYS A 127 6.40 16.70 3.13
CA LYS A 127 6.49 17.34 4.45
C LYS A 127 7.75 18.20 4.60
N ILE A 128 8.88 17.73 4.07
CA ILE A 128 10.14 18.50 4.04
C ILE A 128 9.97 19.77 3.21
N GLU A 129 9.39 19.67 2.01
CA GLU A 129 9.14 20.82 1.14
C GLU A 129 8.22 21.84 1.81
N HIS A 130 7.14 21.38 2.44
CA HIS A 130 6.22 22.24 3.18
C HIS A 130 6.90 22.95 4.35
N LEU A 131 7.75 22.25 5.12
CA LEU A 131 8.50 22.86 6.22
C LEU A 131 9.54 23.87 5.73
N GLN A 132 10.18 23.62 4.58
CA GLN A 132 11.11 24.58 3.95
C GLN A 132 10.39 25.85 3.48
N GLN A 133 9.21 25.70 2.86
CA GLN A 133 8.37 26.83 2.47
C GLN A 133 7.96 27.66 3.68
N GLN A 134 7.47 27.02 4.76
CA GLN A 134 7.13 27.71 6.01
C GLN A 134 8.32 28.45 6.61
N LYS A 135 9.51 27.83 6.64
CA LYS A 135 10.74 28.46 7.12
C LYS A 135 11.09 29.71 6.30
N SER A 136 11.03 29.63 4.98
CA SER A 136 11.32 30.77 4.09
C SER A 136 10.31 31.92 4.24
N PHE A 137 9.04 31.60 4.53
CA PHE A 137 7.99 32.60 4.79
C PHE A 137 8.19 33.28 6.15
N ALA A 138 8.55 32.51 7.19
CA ALA A 138 8.86 33.05 8.51
C ALA A 138 10.13 33.94 8.50
N GLU A 139 11.15 33.58 7.74
CA GLU A 139 12.37 34.38 7.58
C GLU A 139 12.11 35.70 6.82
N LYS A 140 11.27 35.69 5.78
CA LYS A 140 10.90 36.92 5.06
C LYS A 140 10.08 37.90 5.90
N ASN A 141 9.15 37.39 6.72
CA ASN A 141 8.32 38.24 7.58
C ASN A 141 9.07 38.84 8.78
N THR A 142 10.15 38.20 9.24
CA THR A 142 10.99 38.72 10.35
C THR A 142 12.07 39.69 9.87
N MET A 143 12.53 39.58 8.62
CA MET A 143 13.49 40.51 8.04
C MET A 143 12.83 41.81 7.54
N GLY A 144 11.54 41.78 7.18
CA GLY A 144 10.77 42.97 6.77
C GLY A 144 10.44 43.95 7.90
N THR A 145 10.48 43.52 9.16
CA THR A 145 10.16 44.37 10.33
C THR A 145 11.39 45.00 11.00
N ILE A 146 12.61 44.55 10.68
CA ILE A 146 13.85 45.07 11.28
C ILE A 146 14.50 46.17 10.43
N SER A 147 14.16 46.30 9.14
CA SER A 147 14.70 47.35 8.26
C SER A 147 14.11 48.75 8.46
N ASP A 148 13.12 48.93 9.34
CA ASP A 148 12.40 50.21 9.52
C ASP A 148 12.78 50.97 10.82
N THR A 149 13.92 50.67 11.45
CA THR A 149 14.36 51.38 12.65
C THR A 149 15.83 51.79 12.64
N HIS A 150 16.22 52.64 11.68
CA HIS A 150 17.30 53.63 11.84
C HIS A 150 17.36 54.55 10.61
N ASP A 151 16.68 55.70 10.66
CA ASP A 151 17.39 56.99 10.65
C ASP A 151 16.42 58.11 11.06
N SER A 152 16.88 58.94 11.97
CA SER A 152 16.21 60.15 12.45
C SER A 152 16.70 61.33 11.64
N ASP A 153 15.78 62.14 11.08
CA ASP A 153 15.72 63.61 11.23
C ASP A 153 15.03 64.31 10.03
N LYS A 154 14.10 65.21 10.37
CA LYS A 154 13.42 66.28 9.59
C LYS A 154 12.34 65.92 8.56
N GLY A 155 11.13 66.39 8.88
CA GLY A 155 10.16 66.85 7.89
C GLY A 155 8.71 66.62 8.30
N LEU A 156 8.16 67.51 9.14
CA LEU A 156 6.72 67.62 9.34
C LEU A 156 6.07 68.01 8.01
N ASP A 157 5.23 67.14 7.45
CA ASP A 157 4.16 67.59 6.54
C ASP A 157 2.85 66.88 6.88
N LEU A 158 1.94 67.65 7.46
CA LEU A 158 0.55 67.30 7.68
C LEU A 158 -0.24 67.69 6.42
N SER A 159 -0.65 66.71 5.61
CA SER A 159 -1.83 66.90 4.77
C SER A 159 -2.59 65.61 4.43
N SER A 160 -3.90 65.74 4.62
CA SER A 160 -5.05 64.94 4.13
C SER A 160 -5.29 63.52 4.68
N LEU A 161 -6.01 63.54 5.80
CA LEU A 161 -7.12 62.67 6.18
C LEU A 161 -8.10 62.38 5.01
N ALA A 162 -8.51 61.12 4.80
CA ALA A 162 -9.91 60.70 4.64
C ALA A 162 -10.11 59.18 4.39
N SER A 163 -10.90 58.57 5.29
CA SER A 163 -11.83 57.42 5.12
C SER A 163 -11.25 55.99 5.11
N GLN A 164 -11.38 55.14 6.16
CA GLN A 164 -12.58 54.42 6.67
C GLN A 164 -13.37 53.70 5.55
N GLN A 165 -13.70 52.41 5.54
CA GLN A 165 -14.15 51.41 6.53
C GLN A 165 -13.93 50.00 5.92
N ASP A 166 -13.43 49.00 6.64
CA ASP A 166 -14.19 48.04 7.47
C ASP A 166 -15.31 47.28 6.72
N LYS A 167 -15.14 45.96 6.55
CA LYS A 167 -16.20 44.97 6.80
C LYS A 167 -15.64 43.54 6.89
N THR A 168 -15.87 42.97 8.06
CA THR A 168 -15.64 41.59 8.48
C THR A 168 -16.92 40.76 8.26
N GLN A 169 -16.78 39.43 8.24
CA GLN A 169 -17.70 38.34 8.68
C GLN A 169 -18.11 37.33 7.58
N THR A 170 -17.69 36.05 7.67
CA THR A 170 -18.34 34.86 8.34
C THR A 170 -19.72 34.55 7.74
N GLU A 171 -20.13 33.32 7.38
CA GLU A 171 -20.04 32.01 8.05
C GLU A 171 -20.50 30.87 7.08
N THR A 172 -20.13 29.62 7.40
CA THR A 172 -20.78 28.27 7.26
C THR A 172 -22.15 28.13 6.54
N GLN A 173 -22.61 27.01 5.97
CA GLN A 173 -22.36 25.55 6.05
C GLN A 173 -23.26 24.86 4.98
N ASP A 174 -22.99 23.58 4.66
CA ASP A 174 -23.95 22.50 4.26
C ASP A 174 -24.88 22.72 3.03
N ASP A 175 -25.31 21.74 2.24
CA ASP A 175 -25.13 20.30 2.17
C ASP A 175 -25.66 19.84 0.79
N LEU A 176 -25.22 18.64 0.38
CA LEU A 176 -25.93 17.62 -0.41
C LEU A 176 -26.63 17.93 -1.77
N ALA A 177 -26.23 17.07 -2.73
CA ALA A 177 -27.10 16.15 -3.48
C ALA A 177 -27.70 16.56 -4.86
N THR A 178 -27.31 15.76 -5.86
CA THR A 178 -28.21 14.93 -6.70
C THR A 178 -28.66 15.42 -8.10
N TYR A 179 -28.15 14.64 -9.08
CA TYR A 179 -28.78 14.12 -10.33
C TYR A 179 -28.85 14.92 -11.64
N LYS A 180 -28.33 14.22 -12.66
CA LYS A 180 -28.79 14.03 -14.05
C LYS A 180 -29.08 15.26 -14.94
N HIS A 181 -28.44 15.28 -16.09
CA HIS A 181 -29.09 14.92 -17.36
C HIS A 181 -28.09 14.26 -18.31
#